data_AF-A0AAX3HVA5-F1
#
_entry.id   AF-A0AAX3HVA5-F1
#
_cell.length_a   1.000
_cell.length_b   1.000
_cell.length_c   1.000
_cell.angle_alpha   90.00
_cell.angle_beta   90.00
_cell.angle_gamma   90.00
#
_symmetry.space_group_name_H-M   'P 1'
#
loop_
_entity.id
_entity.type
_entity.pdbx_description
1 polymer ?
#
loop_
_entity_poly.entity_id
_entity_poly.type
_entity_poly.pdbx_seq_one_letter_code
_entity_poly.pdbx_strand_id
1 'polypeptide(L)'
;MKESQFQAKVIKYLKEKGVWHVKYWAGSQYTKEGIPDILACIGGMFHGIELKTDVGTPSKLQLYNIRKIKDSGGQAYILRPKDFEAWKERWF
;
A
#
# COMPACT_ATOMS: atom_id res chain seq x y z
N MET A 1 6.36 7.33 14.24
CA MET A 1 6.08 5.86 14.18
C MET A 1 6.97 5.24 13.11
N LYS A 2 7.53 4.04 13.34
CA LYS A 2 8.32 3.35 12.30
C LYS A 2 7.40 2.79 11.20
N GLU A 3 7.91 2.69 9.97
CA GLU A 3 7.16 2.16 8.83
C GLU A 3 6.67 0.72 9.08
N SER A 4 7.49 -0.12 9.70
CA SER A 4 7.11 -1.49 10.06
C SER A 4 5.94 -1.57 11.07
N GLN A 5 5.89 -0.65 12.03
CA GLN A 5 4.77 -0.55 12.97
C GLN A 5 3.49 -0.10 12.26
N PHE A 6 3.62 0.84 11.32
CA PHE A 6 2.47 1.30 10.55
C PHE A 6 1.95 0.20 9.61
N GLN A 7 2.83 -0.53 8.95
CA GLN A 7 2.47 -1.69 8.13
C GLN A 7 1.68 -2.73 8.92
N ALA A 8 2.12 -3.05 10.16
CA ALA A 8 1.39 -3.97 11.01
C ALA A 8 -0.04 -3.47 11.33
N LYS A 9 -0.21 -2.16 11.55
CA LYS A 9 -1.54 -1.54 11.76
C LYS A 9 -2.44 -1.65 10.53
N VAL A 10 -1.91 -1.33 9.34
CA VAL A 10 -2.68 -1.42 8.09
C VAL A 10 -3.10 -2.86 7.80
N ILE A 11 -2.17 -3.82 7.90
CA ILE A 11 -2.47 -5.25 7.70
C ILE A 11 -3.52 -5.74 8.70
N LYS A 12 -3.40 -5.37 9.98
CA LYS A 12 -4.39 -5.72 11.01
C LYS A 12 -5.79 -5.22 10.63
N TYR A 13 -5.90 -3.96 10.21
CA TYR A 13 -7.17 -3.39 9.79
C TYR A 13 -7.77 -4.08 8.55
N LEU A 14 -6.95 -4.37 7.53
CA LEU A 14 -7.38 -5.12 6.35
C LEU A 14 -7.92 -6.52 6.72
N LYS A 15 -7.27 -7.21 7.66
CA LYS A 15 -7.75 -8.51 8.20
C LYS A 15 -9.10 -8.35 8.91
N GLU A 16 -9.24 -7.36 9.78
CA GLU A 16 -10.50 -7.09 10.50
C GLU A 16 -11.67 -6.79 9.56
N LYS A 17 -11.39 -6.20 8.39
CA LYS A 17 -12.38 -5.92 7.35
C LYS A 17 -12.62 -7.07 6.38
N GLY A 18 -11.96 -8.22 6.55
CA GLY A 18 -12.09 -9.37 5.65
C GLY A 18 -11.55 -9.11 4.23
N VAL A 19 -10.69 -8.11 4.05
CA VAL A 19 -10.12 -7.77 2.75
C VAL A 19 -9.02 -8.76 2.39
N TRP A 20 -9.08 -9.30 1.16
CA TRP A 20 -7.96 -10.03 0.58
C TRP A 20 -6.76 -9.08 0.38
N HIS A 21 -5.61 -9.47 0.90
CA HIS A 21 -4.37 -8.69 0.77
C HIS A 21 -3.14 -9.58 0.89
N VAL A 22 -2.03 -9.10 0.32
CA VAL A 22 -0.71 -9.71 0.40
C VAL A 22 0.30 -8.62 0.74
N LYS A 23 1.14 -8.89 1.75
CA LYS A 23 2.34 -8.09 1.98
C LYS A 23 3.39 -8.47 0.94
N TYR A 24 3.87 -7.50 0.17
CA TYR A 24 4.93 -7.73 -0.80
C TYR A 24 6.30 -7.65 -0.11
N TRP A 25 7.16 -8.64 -0.39
CA TRP A 25 8.52 -8.69 0.14
C TRP A 25 9.51 -8.39 -0.98
N ALA A 26 9.93 -7.13 -1.08
CA ALA A 26 10.97 -6.75 -2.02
C ALA A 26 12.33 -7.33 -1.60
N GLY A 27 13.17 -7.70 -2.57
CA GLY A 27 14.56 -8.11 -2.34
C GLY A 27 14.84 -9.62 -2.37
N SER A 28 13.86 -10.46 -2.70
CA SER A 28 14.14 -11.85 -3.10
C SER A 28 14.52 -11.92 -4.58
N GLN A 29 15.33 -12.93 -4.95
CA GLN A 29 15.72 -13.26 -6.33
C GLN A 29 14.55 -13.24 -7.34
N TYR A 30 13.34 -13.53 -6.87
CA TYR A 30 12.16 -13.73 -7.71
C TYR A 30 11.15 -12.58 -7.61
N THR A 31 11.50 -11.48 -6.94
CA THR A 31 10.59 -10.33 -6.72
C THR A 31 11.07 -9.09 -7.46
N LYS A 32 10.12 -8.32 -8.01
CA LYS A 32 10.41 -7.05 -8.67
C LYS A 32 10.53 -5.94 -7.63
N GLU A 33 11.52 -5.08 -7.81
CA GLU A 33 11.69 -3.91 -6.94
C GLU A 33 10.60 -2.86 -7.19
N GLY A 34 10.34 -2.05 -6.15
CA GLY A 34 9.43 -0.91 -6.21
C GLY A 34 7.94 -1.26 -6.39
N ILE A 35 7.56 -2.53 -6.29
CA ILE A 35 6.15 -2.92 -6.12
C ILE A 35 5.65 -2.36 -4.77
N PRO A 36 4.39 -1.87 -4.69
CA PRO A 36 3.83 -1.36 -3.44
C PRO A 36 3.91 -2.38 -2.30
N ASP A 37 4.20 -1.90 -1.08
CA ASP A 37 4.39 -2.74 0.12
C ASP A 37 3.22 -3.69 0.41
N ILE A 38 1.99 -3.26 0.11
CA ILE A 38 0.78 -4.06 0.28
C ILE A 38 -0.03 -4.03 -1.01
N LEU A 39 -0.44 -5.21 -1.47
CA LEU A 39 -1.42 -5.39 -2.54
C LEU A 39 -2.74 -5.85 -1.90
N ALA A 40 -3.86 -5.24 -2.26
CA ALA A 40 -5.17 -5.56 -1.68
C ALA A 40 -6.30 -5.49 -2.71
N CYS A 41 -7.40 -6.17 -2.43
CA CYS A 41 -8.66 -6.03 -3.17
C CYS A 41 -9.72 -5.42 -2.24
N ILE A 42 -10.01 -4.13 -2.39
CA ILE A 42 -10.95 -3.39 -1.53
C ILE A 42 -12.16 -3.01 -2.39
N GLY A 43 -13.37 -3.38 -1.95
CA GLY A 43 -14.61 -3.08 -2.69
C GLY A 43 -14.65 -3.64 -4.12
N GLY A 44 -13.94 -4.74 -4.40
CA GLY A 44 -13.82 -5.32 -5.75
C GLY A 44 -12.79 -4.65 -6.66
N MET A 45 -12.05 -3.65 -6.18
CA MET A 45 -11.00 -2.94 -6.93
C MET A 45 -9.62 -3.36 -6.44
N PHE A 46 -8.62 -3.37 -7.34
CA PHE A 46 -7.22 -3.62 -6.97
C PHE A 46 -6.59 -2.36 -6.37
N HIS A 47 -5.86 -2.52 -5.26
CA HIS A 47 -5.17 -1.46 -4.54
C HIS A 47 -3.68 -1.80 -4.35
N GLY A 48 -2.80 -0.94 -4.86
CA GLY A 48 -1.38 -0.90 -4.51
C GLY A 48 -1.11 0.15 -3.43
N ILE A 49 -0.80 -0.28 -2.22
CA ILE A 49 -0.62 0.60 -1.05
C ILE A 49 0.88 0.64 -0.71
N GLU A 50 1.51 1.75 -1.02
CA GLU A 50 2.90 2.04 -0.65
C GLU A 50 2.92 2.76 0.70
N LEU A 51 3.65 2.23 1.68
CA LEU A 51 3.71 2.81 3.02
C LEU A 51 4.94 3.69 3.15
N LYS A 52 4.75 4.87 3.75
CA LYS A 52 5.86 5.73 4.15
C LYS A 52 5.60 6.30 5.53
N THR A 53 6.66 6.62 6.26
CA THR A 53 6.55 7.52 7.43
C THR A 53 6.03 8.89 7.00
N ASP A 54 5.63 9.76 7.92
CA ASP A 54 5.08 11.08 7.55
C ASP A 54 6.06 11.97 6.77
N VAL A 55 7.36 11.71 6.90
CA VAL A 55 8.47 12.41 6.21
C VAL A 55 9.17 11.56 5.15
N GLY A 56 8.81 10.28 5.01
CA GLY A 56 9.46 9.35 4.08
C GLY A 56 9.15 9.69 2.62
N THR A 57 10.18 9.63 1.78
CA THR A 57 10.06 9.92 0.35
C THR A 57 9.99 8.61 -0.45
N PRO A 58 9.00 8.43 -1.33
CA PRO A 58 8.94 7.27 -2.23
C PRO A 58 10.08 7.33 -3.26
N SER A 59 10.57 6.16 -3.69
CA SER A 59 11.53 6.09 -4.78
C SER A 59 10.88 6.39 -6.13
N LYS A 60 11.70 6.74 -7.14
CA LYS A 60 11.20 6.94 -8.52
C LYS A 60 10.51 5.70 -9.07
N LEU A 61 11.01 4.51 -8.74
CA LEU A 61 10.43 3.24 -9.20
C LEU A 61 9.08 2.95 -8.54
N GLN A 62 8.93 3.27 -7.25
CA GLN A 62 7.65 3.18 -6.55
C GLN A 62 6.61 4.12 -7.17
N LEU A 63 7.00 5.37 -7.44
CA LEU A 63 6.14 6.33 -8.14
C LEU A 63 5.73 5.84 -9.54
N TYR A 64 6.66 5.25 -10.28
CA TYR A 64 6.38 4.64 -11.59
C TYR A 64 5.35 3.51 -11.49
N ASN A 65 5.50 2.58 -10.55
CA ASN A 65 4.55 1.48 -10.38
C ASN A 65 3.17 1.98 -9.89
N ILE A 66 3.13 2.96 -9.00
CA ILE A 66 1.88 3.63 -8.60
C ILE A 66 1.18 4.21 -9.82
N ARG A 67 1.92 4.91 -10.70
CA ARG A 67 1.35 5.46 -11.93
C ARG A 67 0.82 4.37 -12.85
N LYS A 68 1.59 3.31 -13.09
CA LYS A 68 1.18 2.18 -13.93
C LYS A 68 -0.06 1.47 -13.42
N ILE A 69 -0.20 1.27 -12.11
CA ILE A 69 -1.41 0.66 -11.52
C ILE A 69 -2.63 1.55 -11.78
N LYS A 70 -2.50 2.87 -11.60
CA LYS A 70 -3.58 3.84 -11.90
C LYS A 70 -3.96 3.84 -13.37
N ASP A 71 -2.97 3.87 -14.27
CA ASP A 71 -3.21 3.87 -15.72
C ASP A 71 -3.90 2.57 -16.18
N SER A 72 -3.73 1.47 -15.44
CA SER A 72 -4.42 0.20 -15.66
C SER A 72 -5.80 0.08 -14.98
N GLY A 73 -6.30 1.16 -14.36
CA GLY A 73 -7.63 1.19 -13.73
C GLY A 73 -7.68 0.72 -12.27
N GLY A 74 -6.54 0.38 -11.65
CA GLY A 74 -6.44 0.11 -10.22
C GLY A 74 -6.27 1.38 -9.39
N GLN A 75 -6.41 1.27 -8.08
CA GLN A 75 -5.97 2.31 -7.15
C GLN A 75 -4.53 2.07 -6.73
N ALA A 76 -3.74 3.13 -6.66
CA ALA A 76 -2.45 3.06 -5.99
C ALA A 76 -2.09 4.40 -5.36
N TYR A 77 -1.48 4.38 -4.18
CA TYR A 77 -1.17 5.60 -3.45
C TYR A 77 -0.14 5.35 -2.36
N ILE A 78 0.45 6.44 -1.89
CA ILE A 78 1.28 6.45 -0.69
C ILE A 78 0.34 6.65 0.48
N LEU A 79 0.38 5.74 1.45
CA LEU A 79 -0.36 5.84 2.70
C LEU A 79 0.63 6.14 3.83
N ARG A 80 0.30 7.17 4.62
CA ARG A 80 1.10 7.61 5.77
C ARG A 80 0.27 7.51 7.04
N PRO A 81 0.91 7.46 8.21
CA PRO A 81 0.22 7.45 9.50
C PRO A 81 -0.81 8.56 9.66
N LYS A 82 -0.47 9.80 9.30
CA LYS A 82 -1.36 10.96 9.41
C LYS A 82 -2.61 10.87 8.53
N ASP A 83 -2.55 10.10 7.45
CA ASP A 83 -3.63 9.97 6.46
C ASP A 83 -4.49 8.73 6.72
N PHE A 84 -4.19 7.94 7.77
CA PHE A 84 -4.79 6.62 7.97
C PHE A 84 -6.29 6.66 8.28
N GLU A 85 -6.77 7.64 9.05
CA GLU A 85 -8.21 7.77 9.34
C GLU A 85 -8.99 8.17 8.08
N ALA A 86 -8.55 9.20 7.37
CA ALA A 86 -9.16 9.62 6.11
C ALA A 86 -9.11 8.52 5.03
N TRP A 87 -8.05 7.71 5.03
CA TRP A 87 -7.96 6.54 4.15
C TRP A 87 -9.02 5.49 4.46
N LYS A 88 -9.30 5.24 5.75
CA LYS A 88 -10.37 4.31 6.16
C LYS A 88 -11.72 4.80 5.67
N GLU A 89 -12.08 6.05 5.98
CA GLU A 89 -13.35 6.67 5.57
C GLU A 89 -13.57 6.67 4.06
N ARG A 90 -12.50 6.79 3.28
CA ARG A 90 -12.59 6.82 1.82
C ARG A 90 -12.89 5.46 1.20
N TRP A 91 -12.39 4.37 1.78
CA TRP A 91 -12.36 3.05 1.12
C TRP A 91 -13.15 1.97 1.85
N PHE A 92 -13.64 2.23 3.06
CA PHE A 92 -14.37 1.30 3.92
C PHE A 92 -15.58 1.95 4.56
#